data_AF-A0A3C0NUT4-F1
#
_entry.id   AF-A0A3C0NUT4-F1
#
_cell.length_a   1.000
_cell.length_b   1.000
_cell.length_c   1.000
_cell.angle_alpha   90.00
_cell.angle_beta   90.00
_cell.angle_gamma   90.00
#
_symmetry.space_group_name_H-M   'P 1'
#
loop_
_entity.id
_entity.type
_entity.pdbx_description
1 polymer ?
#
loop_
_entity_poly.entity_id
_entity_poly.type
_entity_poly.pdbx_seq_one_letter_code
_entity_poly.pdbx_strand_id
1 'polypeptide(L)'
;MNAPIPADLLHTDAMPSARLREIPYNYTSFSDREIVIRFLGEEVWGVLNELRGERKTGRSARMLFEVLGDLWVVSRNPYLQDDLLDNPKRRKALIDALYHRIAAIDERSAGNDKVQKLVSAAKVAVEKFADDFRSTYDLRKQALQKLSKFTRKDNIQFDGLARVSHVTDATDWRVEYPFVVLNPDTEAEIAYLVKACIELGLTVIPRGGGTGYTGGAVPLTPLSAVINTEKLDQHTGVQMRTLPGVARQVATIECGAGVVTRRAMEAASDAGLEFACDPTSADACCIGGNVAVNAGGKKAVLWGTALDNLASWRMVTPDANWLEIERLDHNLGKIHDIEMARFKVSRYDIDMKTLLSEPEIIEIPGPSFRKVGLGKDVTDKFLSGLPGVQKEGCDGLITSATFILHRMPKYVRTIALEFFGNVSHAVPAIVEIKDYLDATAKQEPAVIMAGLEHMDERY
;
A
#
# COMPACT_ATOMS: atom_id res chain seq x y z
N MET A 1 -6.33 17.01 16.17
CA MET A 1 -6.15 18.42 15.74
C MET A 1 -7.49 19.11 15.78
N ASN A 2 -7.70 20.06 16.70
CA ASN A 2 -8.70 21.13 16.62
C ASN A 2 -8.18 22.25 17.52
N ALA A 3 -7.37 23.15 16.97
CA ALA A 3 -7.12 24.40 17.66
C ALA A 3 -8.46 25.16 17.79
N PRO A 4 -8.75 25.82 18.92
CA PRO A 4 -9.93 26.68 19.00
C PRO A 4 -9.78 27.77 17.92
N ILE A 5 -10.74 27.83 17.02
CA ILE A 5 -10.80 28.83 15.96
C ILE A 5 -10.85 30.21 16.63
N PRO A 6 -9.91 31.13 16.35
CA PRO A 6 -9.97 32.52 16.82
C PRO A 6 -11.35 33.13 16.55
N ALA A 7 -11.94 33.80 17.54
CA ALA A 7 -13.31 34.35 17.45
C ALA A 7 -13.49 35.36 16.30
N ASP A 8 -12.39 35.95 15.86
CA ASP A 8 -12.22 36.83 14.73
C ASP A 8 -12.45 36.14 13.36
N LEU A 9 -12.37 34.80 13.27
CA LEU A 9 -12.78 34.04 12.08
C LEU A 9 -14.30 33.74 12.05
N LEU A 10 -15.01 33.84 13.18
CA LEU A 10 -16.47 33.65 13.25
C LEU A 10 -17.26 34.84 12.68
N HIS A 11 -16.60 35.98 12.47
CA HIS A 11 -17.20 37.21 11.94
C HIS A 11 -16.83 37.50 10.48
N THR A 12 -16.28 36.53 9.75
CA THR A 12 -16.19 36.66 8.30
C THR A 12 -17.58 36.50 7.70
N ASP A 13 -18.09 37.56 7.07
CA ASP A 13 -19.33 37.52 6.29
C ASP A 13 -19.32 36.26 5.42
N ALA A 14 -20.36 35.46 5.54
CA ALA A 14 -20.52 34.25 4.74
C ALA A 14 -20.49 34.64 3.27
N MET A 15 -19.35 34.40 2.62
CA MET A 15 -19.21 34.48 1.16
C MET A 15 -20.38 33.69 0.55
N PRO A 16 -21.13 34.25 -0.41
CA PRO A 16 -22.35 33.63 -0.91
C PRO A 16 -22.03 32.22 -1.41
N SER A 17 -22.80 31.23 -0.95
CA SER A 17 -22.63 29.83 -1.31
C SER A 17 -22.76 29.65 -2.82
N ALA A 18 -21.64 29.56 -3.52
CA ALA A 18 -21.63 29.28 -4.96
C ALA A 18 -20.65 28.15 -5.26
N ARG A 19 -21.03 26.92 -4.92
CA ARG A 19 -20.46 25.73 -5.54
C ARG A 19 -21.57 24.81 -6.03
N LEU A 20 -22.41 25.32 -6.93
CA LEU A 20 -23.12 24.45 -7.87
C LEU A 20 -22.05 23.89 -8.81
N ARG A 21 -21.72 22.61 -8.66
CA ARG A 21 -20.92 21.89 -9.67
C ARG A 21 -21.72 21.90 -10.97
N GLU A 22 -21.06 22.27 -12.07
CA GLU A 22 -21.68 22.35 -13.39
C GLU A 22 -21.47 21.06 -14.18
N ILE A 23 -20.39 20.32 -13.90
CA ILE A 23 -20.18 18.98 -14.48
C ILE A 23 -21.11 17.99 -13.75
N PRO A 24 -22.07 17.36 -14.44
CA PRO A 24 -22.96 16.38 -13.84
C PRO A 24 -22.18 15.14 -13.42
N TYR A 25 -22.72 14.42 -12.43
CA TYR A 25 -22.15 13.18 -11.89
C TYR A 25 -20.73 13.33 -11.31
N ASN A 26 -20.25 14.55 -11.09
CA ASN A 26 -19.04 14.76 -10.31
C ASN A 26 -19.36 14.53 -8.82
N TYR A 27 -19.16 13.30 -8.34
CA TYR A 27 -19.26 12.91 -6.92
C TYR A 27 -17.90 12.85 -6.20
N THR A 28 -16.82 13.35 -6.84
CA THR A 28 -15.45 13.26 -6.34
C THR A 28 -15.02 14.53 -5.60
N SER A 29 -13.83 14.56 -5.00
CA SER A 29 -13.25 15.79 -4.44
C SER A 29 -12.73 16.76 -5.52
N PHE A 30 -12.61 16.33 -6.78
CA PHE A 30 -12.15 17.19 -7.88
C PHE A 30 -13.15 18.29 -8.20
N SER A 31 -12.64 19.49 -8.40
CA SER A 31 -13.35 20.63 -8.95
C SER A 31 -13.59 20.47 -10.46
N ASP A 32 -14.57 21.20 -10.99
CA ASP A 32 -14.84 21.20 -12.43
C ASP A 32 -13.62 21.66 -13.24
N ARG A 33 -12.82 22.60 -12.69
CA ARG A 33 -11.54 23.01 -13.26
C ARG A 33 -10.60 21.82 -13.45
N GLU A 34 -10.42 21.01 -12.42
CA GLU A 34 -9.50 19.87 -12.47
C GLU A 34 -9.97 18.81 -13.47
N ILE A 35 -11.28 18.57 -13.57
CA ILE A 35 -11.85 17.64 -14.54
C ILE A 35 -11.64 18.16 -15.97
N VAL A 36 -11.94 19.44 -16.23
CA VAL A 36 -11.70 20.05 -17.55
C VAL A 36 -10.23 19.95 -17.94
N ILE A 37 -9.31 20.30 -17.04
CA ILE A 37 -7.87 20.26 -17.32
C ILE A 37 -7.42 18.83 -17.65
N ARG A 38 -7.94 17.82 -16.95
CA ARG A 38 -7.58 16.42 -17.19
C ARG A 38 -8.02 15.92 -18.57
N PHE A 39 -9.19 16.33 -19.04
CA PHE A 39 -9.70 15.88 -20.35
C PHE A 39 -9.29 16.78 -21.52
N LEU A 40 -9.28 18.09 -21.32
CA LEU A 40 -9.19 19.08 -22.38
C LEU A 40 -7.95 19.99 -22.28
N GLY A 41 -7.23 19.98 -21.15
CA GLY A 41 -6.05 20.81 -20.91
C GLY A 41 -6.35 22.20 -20.31
N GLU A 42 -5.28 22.87 -19.87
CA GLU A 42 -5.38 24.16 -19.16
C GLU A 42 -5.78 25.33 -20.06
N GLU A 43 -5.34 25.34 -21.33
CA GLU A 43 -5.77 26.36 -22.31
C GLU A 43 -7.29 26.37 -22.48
N VAL A 44 -7.90 25.18 -22.57
CA VAL A 44 -9.34 25.02 -22.79
C VAL A 44 -10.16 25.52 -21.59
N TRP A 45 -9.65 25.35 -20.37
CA TRP A 45 -10.27 25.95 -19.18
C TRP A 45 -10.33 27.48 -19.24
N GLY A 46 -9.26 28.12 -19.74
CA GLY A 46 -9.23 29.56 -19.99
C GLY A 46 -10.32 30.00 -20.96
N VAL A 47 -10.41 29.32 -22.11
CA VAL A 47 -11.43 29.58 -23.14
C VAL A 47 -12.84 29.41 -22.59
N LEU A 48 -13.08 28.39 -21.75
CA LEU A 48 -14.37 28.16 -21.10
C LEU A 48 -14.77 29.31 -20.16
N ASN A 49 -13.84 29.85 -19.38
CA ASN A 49 -14.14 30.96 -18.48
C ASN A 49 -14.47 32.25 -19.24
N GLU A 50 -13.78 32.52 -20.35
CA GLU A 50 -14.12 33.65 -21.21
C GLU A 50 -15.53 33.52 -21.79
N LEU A 51 -15.88 32.34 -22.32
CA LEU A 51 -17.21 32.09 -22.88
C LEU A 51 -18.31 32.09 -21.81
N ARG A 52 -18.03 31.69 -20.57
CA ARG A 52 -18.98 31.79 -19.44
C ARG A 52 -19.33 33.24 -19.08
N GLY A 53 -18.42 34.18 -19.31
CA GLY A 53 -18.68 35.61 -19.16
C GLY A 53 -19.58 36.20 -20.24
N GLU A 54 -19.74 35.52 -21.38
CA GLU A 54 -20.50 35.99 -22.53
C GLU A 54 -21.96 35.46 -22.51
N ARG A 55 -22.95 36.36 -22.38
CA ARG A 55 -24.39 35.99 -22.21
C ARG A 55 -24.99 35.11 -23.32
N LYS A 56 -24.41 35.07 -24.54
CA LYS A 56 -24.94 34.29 -25.67
C LYS A 56 -24.40 32.85 -25.76
N THR A 57 -23.21 32.56 -25.22
CA THR A 57 -22.47 31.30 -25.43
C THR A 57 -22.50 30.35 -24.23
N GLY A 58 -23.05 30.76 -23.09
CA GLY A 58 -23.16 29.93 -21.87
C GLY A 58 -23.90 28.59 -22.05
N ARG A 59 -24.80 28.46 -23.04
CA ARG A 59 -25.48 27.19 -23.33
C ARG A 59 -24.54 26.14 -23.95
N SER A 60 -23.58 26.55 -24.77
CA SER A 60 -22.56 25.67 -25.36
C SER A 60 -21.59 25.13 -24.30
N ALA A 61 -21.21 25.98 -23.33
CA ALA A 61 -20.40 25.56 -22.19
C ALA A 61 -21.12 24.51 -21.33
N ARG A 62 -22.41 24.71 -21.05
CA ARG A 62 -23.23 23.74 -20.30
C ARG A 62 -23.34 22.39 -20.99
N MET A 63 -23.53 22.37 -22.32
CA MET A 63 -23.55 21.13 -23.10
C MET A 63 -22.20 20.41 -23.10
N LEU A 64 -21.08 21.15 -23.10
CA LEU A 64 -19.76 20.55 -22.96
C LEU A 64 -19.58 19.92 -21.57
N PHE A 65 -20.08 20.56 -20.51
CA PHE A 65 -20.04 19.96 -19.17
C PHE A 65 -20.84 18.66 -19.09
N GLU A 66 -21.95 18.52 -19.81
CA GLU A 66 -22.67 17.24 -19.92
C GLU A 66 -21.82 16.14 -20.59
N VAL A 67 -21.11 16.49 -21.67
CA VAL A 67 -20.15 15.56 -22.33
C VAL A 67 -19.05 15.15 -21.35
N LEU A 68 -18.46 16.11 -20.64
CA LEU A 68 -17.43 15.84 -19.65
C LEU A 68 -17.94 15.02 -18.46
N GLY A 69 -19.20 15.22 -18.05
CA GLY A 69 -19.82 14.46 -16.98
C GLY A 69 -19.96 12.97 -17.34
N ASP A 70 -20.40 12.68 -18.57
CA ASP A 70 -20.48 11.31 -19.07
C ASP A 70 -19.09 10.65 -19.20
N LEU A 71 -18.10 11.39 -19.72
CA LEU A 71 -16.71 10.91 -19.75
C LEU A 71 -16.18 10.63 -18.33
N TRP A 72 -16.45 11.53 -17.39
CA TRP A 72 -15.95 11.46 -16.02
C TRP A 72 -16.55 10.29 -15.24
N VAL A 73 -17.87 10.15 -15.27
CA VAL A 73 -18.56 9.09 -14.52
C VAL A 73 -18.12 7.71 -14.97
N VAL A 74 -17.94 7.51 -16.28
CA VAL A 74 -17.47 6.23 -16.83
C VAL A 74 -15.99 6.01 -16.54
N SER A 75 -15.15 7.04 -16.70
CA SER A 75 -13.70 6.92 -16.46
C SER A 75 -13.35 6.60 -15.00
N ARG A 76 -14.22 6.94 -14.04
CA ARG A 76 -14.00 6.73 -12.60
C ARG A 76 -14.79 5.57 -11.99
N ASN A 77 -15.67 4.93 -12.76
CA ASN A 77 -16.51 3.84 -12.29
C ASN A 77 -16.15 2.53 -13.02
N PRO A 78 -15.41 1.61 -12.37
CA PRO A 78 -15.00 0.37 -13.02
C PRO A 78 -16.17 -0.53 -13.40
N TYR A 79 -17.30 -0.47 -12.70
CA TYR A 79 -18.50 -1.23 -13.05
C TYR A 79 -19.11 -0.77 -14.39
N LEU A 80 -19.10 0.55 -14.66
CA LEU A 80 -19.52 1.09 -15.96
C LEU A 80 -18.52 0.73 -17.05
N GLN A 81 -17.22 0.78 -16.74
CA GLN A 81 -16.19 0.35 -17.70
C GLN A 81 -16.38 -1.11 -18.10
N ASP A 82 -16.59 -2.00 -17.13
CA ASP A 82 -16.80 -3.42 -17.37
C ASP A 82 -18.07 -3.67 -18.20
N ASP A 83 -19.21 -3.04 -17.86
CA ASP A 83 -20.45 -3.16 -18.67
C ASP A 83 -20.22 -2.73 -20.13
N LEU A 84 -19.50 -1.63 -20.36
CA LEU A 84 -19.24 -1.11 -21.69
C LEU A 84 -18.17 -1.91 -22.46
N LEU A 85 -17.24 -2.57 -21.75
CA LEU A 85 -16.31 -3.52 -22.35
C LEU A 85 -17.05 -4.77 -22.84
N ASP A 86 -17.97 -5.29 -22.03
CA ASP A 86 -18.74 -6.51 -22.29
C ASP A 86 -19.89 -6.29 -23.30
N ASN A 87 -20.38 -5.04 -23.44
CA ASN A 87 -21.49 -4.70 -24.32
C ASN A 87 -21.08 -3.69 -25.42
N PRO A 88 -20.46 -4.15 -26.53
CA PRO A 88 -20.01 -3.26 -27.63
C PRO A 88 -21.10 -2.38 -28.22
N LYS A 89 -22.37 -2.85 -28.23
CA LYS A 89 -23.52 -2.06 -28.71
C LYS A 89 -23.81 -0.87 -27.81
N ARG A 90 -23.77 -1.06 -26.47
CA ARG A 90 -23.97 0.03 -25.49
C ARG A 90 -22.82 1.03 -25.56
N ARG A 91 -21.58 0.53 -25.64
CA ARG A 91 -20.39 1.37 -25.84
C ARG A 91 -20.51 2.23 -27.09
N LYS A 92 -20.89 1.63 -28.22
CA LYS A 92 -21.11 2.38 -29.46
C LYS A 92 -22.20 3.44 -29.28
N ALA A 93 -23.34 3.10 -28.69
CA ALA A 93 -24.43 4.05 -28.45
C ALA A 93 -24.01 5.24 -27.58
N LEU A 94 -23.20 5.01 -26.53
CA LEU A 94 -22.63 6.07 -25.71
C LEU A 94 -21.71 6.98 -26.54
N ILE A 95 -20.76 6.40 -27.27
CA ILE A 95 -19.81 7.17 -28.09
C ILE A 95 -20.53 7.99 -29.16
N ASP A 96 -21.49 7.39 -29.86
CA ASP A 96 -22.33 8.06 -30.88
C ASP A 96 -23.12 9.22 -30.25
N ALA A 97 -23.65 9.04 -29.04
CA ALA A 97 -24.36 10.11 -28.31
C ALA A 97 -23.43 11.27 -27.90
N LEU A 98 -22.18 10.98 -27.49
CA LEU A 98 -21.18 12.01 -27.18
C LEU A 98 -20.84 12.82 -28.43
N TYR A 99 -20.58 12.17 -29.57
CA TYR A 99 -20.32 12.86 -30.83
C TYR A 99 -21.52 13.69 -31.31
N HIS A 100 -22.74 13.17 -31.16
CA HIS A 100 -23.96 13.92 -31.50
C HIS A 100 -24.09 15.20 -30.66
N ARG A 101 -23.80 15.14 -29.35
CA ARG A 101 -23.81 16.34 -28.49
C ARG A 101 -22.74 17.35 -28.91
N ILE A 102 -21.54 16.87 -29.24
CA ILE A 102 -20.45 17.73 -29.74
C ILE A 102 -20.83 18.40 -31.06
N ALA A 103 -21.46 17.68 -32.01
CA ALA A 103 -21.94 18.24 -33.26
C ALA A 103 -23.00 19.33 -33.03
N ALA A 104 -23.91 19.13 -32.08
CA ALA A 104 -24.90 20.14 -31.72
C ALA A 104 -24.29 21.41 -31.07
N ILE A 105 -23.12 21.30 -30.41
CA ILE A 105 -22.35 22.46 -29.93
C ILE A 105 -21.72 23.21 -31.12
N ASP A 106 -21.17 22.45 -32.07
CA ASP A 106 -20.51 22.95 -33.29
C ASP A 106 -21.49 23.77 -34.16
N GLU A 107 -22.67 23.22 -34.46
CA GLU A 107 -23.73 23.90 -35.22
C GLU A 107 -24.18 25.23 -34.60
N ARG A 108 -24.16 25.31 -33.26
CA ARG A 108 -24.56 26.50 -32.51
C ARG A 108 -23.44 27.52 -32.34
N SER A 109 -22.22 27.18 -32.72
CA SER A 109 -21.06 28.08 -32.61
C SER A 109 -21.20 29.32 -33.50
N ALA A 110 -21.99 29.24 -34.57
CA ALA A 110 -22.13 30.29 -35.58
C ALA A 110 -20.78 30.84 -36.09
N GLY A 111 -19.75 30.00 -36.14
CA GLY A 111 -18.39 30.38 -36.57
C GLY A 111 -17.52 31.04 -35.48
N ASN A 112 -17.88 30.93 -34.20
CA ASN A 112 -17.05 31.43 -33.11
C ASN A 112 -15.79 30.56 -32.90
N ASP A 113 -14.62 31.13 -33.16
CA ASP A 113 -13.32 30.46 -33.06
C ASP A 113 -13.06 29.83 -31.68
N LYS A 114 -13.50 30.48 -30.60
CA LYS A 114 -13.35 29.95 -29.23
C LYS A 114 -14.17 28.68 -29.04
N VAL A 115 -15.39 28.65 -29.57
CA VAL A 115 -16.25 27.46 -29.51
C VAL A 115 -15.68 26.34 -30.40
N GLN A 116 -15.11 26.67 -31.56
CA GLN A 116 -14.42 25.69 -32.43
C GLN A 116 -13.22 25.03 -31.74
N LYS A 117 -12.44 25.80 -30.95
CA LYS A 117 -11.39 25.24 -30.09
C LYS A 117 -11.95 24.24 -29.06
N LEU A 118 -13.05 24.58 -28.38
CA LEU A 118 -13.70 23.68 -27.42
C LEU A 118 -14.18 22.38 -28.07
N VAL A 119 -14.86 22.50 -29.21
CA VAL A 119 -15.37 21.36 -29.98
C VAL A 119 -14.23 20.44 -30.42
N SER A 120 -13.13 21.02 -30.90
CA SER A 120 -11.95 20.25 -31.34
C SER A 120 -11.33 19.48 -30.16
N ALA A 121 -11.13 20.14 -29.01
CA ALA A 121 -10.62 19.49 -27.80
C ALA A 121 -11.57 18.38 -27.31
N ALA A 122 -12.88 18.62 -27.34
CA ALA A 122 -13.87 17.62 -26.95
C ALA A 122 -13.88 16.39 -27.88
N LYS A 123 -13.75 16.60 -29.21
CA LYS A 123 -13.63 15.50 -30.19
C LYS A 123 -12.42 14.62 -29.87
N VAL A 124 -11.27 15.22 -29.60
CA VAL A 124 -10.05 14.50 -29.21
C VAL A 124 -10.23 13.73 -27.89
N ALA A 125 -10.90 14.33 -26.90
CA ALA A 125 -11.16 13.65 -25.63
C ALA A 125 -12.10 12.44 -25.78
N VAL A 126 -13.14 12.55 -26.60
CA VAL A 126 -14.06 11.43 -26.90
C VAL A 126 -13.37 10.34 -27.72
N GLU A 127 -12.53 10.71 -28.68
CA GLU A 127 -11.74 9.76 -29.48
C GLU A 127 -10.79 8.96 -28.58
N LYS A 128 -10.03 9.63 -27.72
CA LYS A 128 -9.17 8.98 -26.71
C LYS A 128 -9.97 8.05 -25.80
N PHE A 129 -11.11 8.51 -25.29
CA PHE A 129 -11.98 7.70 -24.44
C PHE A 129 -12.50 6.44 -25.17
N ALA A 130 -12.82 6.53 -26.46
CA ALA A 130 -13.22 5.38 -27.27
C ALA A 130 -12.06 4.40 -27.48
N ASP A 131 -10.86 4.91 -27.76
CA ASP A 131 -9.64 4.11 -27.97
C ASP A 131 -9.17 3.41 -26.69
N ASP A 132 -9.37 4.04 -25.52
CA ASP A 132 -9.03 3.47 -24.21
C ASP A 132 -9.79 2.15 -23.96
N PHE A 133 -11.06 2.05 -24.38
CA PHE A 133 -11.81 0.78 -24.29
C PHE A 133 -11.21 -0.32 -25.14
N ARG A 134 -10.81 -0.01 -26.37
CA ARG A 134 -10.19 -0.98 -27.28
C ARG A 134 -8.85 -1.45 -26.72
N SER A 135 -8.01 -0.50 -26.30
CA SER A 135 -6.70 -0.77 -25.71
C SER A 135 -6.83 -1.62 -24.44
N THR A 136 -7.80 -1.29 -23.58
CA THR A 136 -8.09 -2.06 -22.36
C THR A 136 -8.54 -3.49 -22.71
N TYR A 137 -9.44 -3.66 -23.67
CA TYR A 137 -9.88 -4.99 -24.11
C TYR A 137 -8.73 -5.85 -24.63
N ASP A 138 -7.90 -5.27 -25.51
CA ASP A 138 -6.76 -5.98 -26.09
C ASP A 138 -5.71 -6.34 -25.02
N LEU A 139 -5.44 -5.43 -24.08
CA LEU A 139 -4.53 -5.70 -22.96
C LEU A 139 -5.10 -6.76 -22.01
N ARG A 140 -6.40 -6.73 -21.68
CA ARG A 140 -7.05 -7.77 -20.84
C ARG A 140 -6.93 -9.15 -21.48
N LYS A 141 -7.13 -9.23 -22.80
CA LYS A 141 -6.97 -10.48 -23.56
C LYS A 141 -5.52 -10.99 -23.50
N GLN A 142 -4.53 -10.13 -23.72
CA GLN A 142 -3.12 -10.49 -23.63
C GLN A 142 -2.72 -10.92 -22.21
N ALA A 143 -3.17 -10.16 -21.20
CA ALA A 143 -2.92 -10.45 -19.80
C ALA A 143 -3.51 -11.81 -19.41
N LEU A 144 -4.77 -12.08 -19.75
CA LEU A 144 -5.41 -13.37 -19.47
C LEU A 144 -4.66 -14.52 -20.15
N GLN A 145 -4.21 -14.35 -21.40
CA GLN A 145 -3.44 -15.38 -22.12
C GLN A 145 -2.06 -15.67 -21.49
N LYS A 146 -1.37 -14.65 -20.98
CA LYS A 146 -0.05 -14.81 -20.33
C LYS A 146 -0.18 -15.35 -18.91
N LEU A 147 -1.02 -14.73 -18.09
CA LEU A 147 -1.12 -15.00 -16.65
C LEU A 147 -1.79 -16.35 -16.36
N SER A 148 -2.77 -16.77 -17.19
CA SER A 148 -3.45 -18.06 -16.99
C SER A 148 -2.58 -19.30 -17.24
N LYS A 149 -1.34 -19.11 -17.69
CA LYS A 149 -0.33 -20.19 -17.76
C LYS A 149 0.23 -20.55 -16.38
N PHE A 150 0.16 -19.63 -15.43
CA PHE A 150 0.83 -19.73 -14.14
C PHE A 150 -0.14 -19.75 -12.97
N THR A 151 -1.29 -19.10 -13.10
CA THR A 151 -2.34 -19.11 -12.08
C THR A 151 -3.71 -19.46 -12.68
N ARG A 152 -4.68 -19.77 -11.83
CA ARG A 152 -6.05 -20.04 -12.27
C ARG A 152 -6.73 -18.77 -12.80
N LYS A 153 -7.69 -18.92 -13.72
CA LYS A 153 -8.34 -17.76 -14.37
C LYS A 153 -9.12 -16.88 -13.38
N ASP A 154 -9.74 -17.48 -12.37
CA ASP A 154 -10.45 -16.82 -11.28
C ASP A 154 -9.53 -16.03 -10.34
N ASN A 155 -8.22 -16.30 -10.37
CA ASN A 155 -7.23 -15.49 -9.66
C ASN A 155 -6.82 -14.22 -10.45
N ILE A 156 -7.29 -14.05 -11.69
CA ILE A 156 -6.97 -12.91 -12.55
C ILE A 156 -8.22 -12.02 -12.66
N GLN A 157 -8.30 -11.03 -11.79
CA GLN A 157 -9.53 -10.26 -11.57
C GLN A 157 -9.42 -8.88 -12.20
N PHE A 158 -10.26 -8.65 -13.21
CA PHE A 158 -10.43 -7.35 -13.85
C PHE A 158 -11.72 -6.64 -13.41
N ASP A 159 -12.56 -7.32 -12.62
CA ASP A 159 -13.88 -6.83 -12.24
C ASP A 159 -13.82 -5.66 -11.28
N GLY A 160 -14.90 -4.87 -11.29
CA GLY A 160 -15.04 -3.70 -10.44
C GLY A 160 -14.88 -3.98 -8.94
N LEU A 161 -15.35 -5.11 -8.40
CA LEU A 161 -15.28 -5.38 -6.95
C LEU A 161 -13.84 -5.59 -6.50
N ALA A 162 -13.09 -6.43 -7.21
CA ALA A 162 -11.69 -6.64 -6.95
C ALA A 162 -10.91 -5.33 -7.06
N ARG A 163 -11.09 -4.59 -8.16
CA ARG A 163 -10.37 -3.32 -8.37
C ARG A 163 -10.71 -2.27 -7.31
N VAL A 164 -11.99 -2.08 -6.95
CA VAL A 164 -12.45 -1.14 -5.91
C VAL A 164 -11.85 -1.47 -4.55
N SER A 165 -11.78 -2.75 -4.18
CA SER A 165 -11.28 -3.17 -2.87
C SER A 165 -9.76 -2.97 -2.69
N HIS A 166 -9.05 -2.64 -3.77
CA HIS A 166 -7.58 -2.50 -3.79
C HIS A 166 -7.12 -1.10 -4.25
N VAL A 167 -8.01 -0.11 -4.25
CA VAL A 167 -7.68 1.26 -4.72
C VAL A 167 -6.94 2.12 -3.71
N THR A 168 -6.99 1.75 -2.43
CA THR A 168 -6.46 2.54 -1.31
C THR A 168 -6.02 1.63 -0.17
N ASP A 169 -5.29 2.18 0.78
CA ASP A 169 -4.90 1.55 2.04
C ASP A 169 -5.49 2.32 3.24
N ALA A 170 -5.07 2.03 4.47
CA ALA A 170 -5.59 2.68 5.66
C ALA A 170 -5.26 4.19 5.76
N THR A 171 -4.45 4.76 4.85
CA THR A 171 -4.31 6.22 4.76
C THR A 171 -5.60 6.92 4.37
N ASP A 172 -6.41 6.28 3.50
CA ASP A 172 -7.61 6.87 2.89
C ASP A 172 -7.38 8.24 2.21
N TRP A 173 -6.13 8.54 1.80
CA TRP A 173 -5.77 9.84 1.21
C TRP A 173 -5.73 9.84 -0.31
N ARG A 174 -5.51 8.67 -0.92
CA ARG A 174 -5.38 8.51 -2.36
C ARG A 174 -6.16 7.29 -2.84
N VAL A 175 -6.77 7.43 -4.01
CA VAL A 175 -7.53 6.39 -4.70
C VAL A 175 -7.04 6.30 -6.13
N GLU A 176 -6.53 5.12 -6.52
CA GLU A 176 -6.24 4.79 -7.91
C GLU A 176 -6.59 3.33 -8.20
N TYR A 177 -7.24 3.09 -9.34
CA TYR A 177 -7.68 1.75 -9.70
C TYR A 177 -6.54 0.97 -10.35
N PRO A 178 -6.24 -0.26 -9.91
CA PRO A 178 -5.31 -1.10 -10.65
C PRO A 178 -5.95 -1.57 -11.97
N PHE A 179 -5.12 -1.99 -12.92
CA PHE A 179 -5.55 -2.64 -14.16
C PHE A 179 -6.12 -4.04 -13.85
N VAL A 180 -5.43 -4.79 -12.99
CA VAL A 180 -5.78 -6.17 -12.61
C VAL A 180 -5.38 -6.43 -11.15
N VAL A 181 -6.16 -7.26 -10.47
CA VAL A 181 -5.80 -7.84 -9.18
C VAL A 181 -5.50 -9.33 -9.37
N LEU A 182 -4.37 -9.78 -8.87
CA LEU A 182 -3.90 -11.16 -8.95
C LEU A 182 -3.91 -11.79 -7.55
N ASN A 183 -4.57 -12.94 -7.39
CA ASN A 183 -4.71 -13.63 -6.11
C ASN A 183 -4.11 -15.06 -6.18
N PRO A 184 -2.78 -15.21 -6.24
CA PRO A 184 -2.10 -16.50 -6.36
C PRO A 184 -2.51 -17.49 -5.25
N ASP A 185 -2.59 -18.78 -5.57
CA ASP A 185 -2.87 -19.83 -4.58
C ASP A 185 -1.60 -20.27 -3.84
N THR A 186 -0.44 -20.14 -4.47
CA THR A 186 0.83 -20.65 -3.97
C THR A 186 1.98 -19.67 -4.18
N GLU A 187 3.00 -19.79 -3.31
CA GLU A 187 4.27 -19.07 -3.42
C GLU A 187 4.90 -19.23 -4.82
N ALA A 188 4.91 -20.45 -5.36
CA ALA A 188 5.57 -20.78 -6.62
C ALA A 188 5.06 -19.99 -7.84
N GLU A 189 3.84 -19.43 -7.77
CA GLU A 189 3.25 -18.64 -8.86
C GLU A 189 3.87 -17.25 -8.96
N ILE A 190 4.34 -16.68 -7.84
CA ILE A 190 4.66 -15.26 -7.69
C ILE A 190 5.68 -14.80 -8.73
N ALA A 191 6.80 -15.52 -8.89
CA ALA A 191 7.86 -15.14 -9.81
C ALA A 191 7.38 -15.08 -11.27
N TYR A 192 6.57 -16.06 -11.68
CA TYR A 192 5.98 -16.04 -13.02
C TYR A 192 4.94 -14.94 -13.22
N LEU A 193 4.15 -14.61 -12.19
CA LEU A 193 3.21 -13.49 -12.25
C LEU A 193 3.94 -12.15 -12.35
N VAL A 194 4.99 -11.93 -11.55
CA VAL A 194 5.84 -10.73 -11.63
C VAL A 194 6.41 -10.59 -13.04
N LYS A 195 7.04 -11.65 -13.58
CA LYS A 195 7.58 -11.64 -14.94
C LYS A 195 6.53 -11.26 -15.99
N ALA A 196 5.37 -11.91 -15.95
CA ALA A 196 4.29 -11.66 -16.90
C ALA A 196 3.75 -10.22 -16.80
N CYS A 197 3.62 -9.66 -15.59
CA CYS A 197 3.22 -8.27 -15.39
C CYS A 197 4.23 -7.28 -15.97
N ILE A 198 5.53 -7.48 -15.73
CA ILE A 198 6.59 -6.63 -16.29
C ILE A 198 6.61 -6.70 -17.82
N GLU A 199 6.47 -7.90 -18.40
CA GLU A 199 6.36 -8.08 -19.87
C GLU A 199 5.11 -7.40 -20.47
N LEU A 200 4.06 -7.20 -19.68
CA LEU A 200 2.84 -6.48 -20.07
C LEU A 200 2.94 -4.96 -19.86
N GLY A 201 4.06 -4.46 -19.32
CA GLY A 201 4.25 -3.05 -18.98
C GLY A 201 3.46 -2.60 -17.76
N LEU A 202 3.10 -3.52 -16.86
CA LEU A 202 2.36 -3.22 -15.64
C LEU A 202 3.31 -3.00 -14.46
N THR A 203 3.10 -1.93 -13.69
CA THR A 203 3.75 -1.75 -12.39
C THR A 203 3.17 -2.76 -11.39
N VAL A 204 4.03 -3.54 -10.73
CA VAL A 204 3.58 -4.52 -9.72
C VAL A 204 3.50 -3.86 -8.34
N ILE A 205 2.37 -4.02 -7.66
CA ILE A 205 2.14 -3.56 -6.29
C ILE A 205 1.87 -4.78 -5.40
N PRO A 206 2.80 -5.18 -4.52
CA PRO A 206 2.55 -6.24 -3.55
C PRO A 206 1.56 -5.76 -2.50
N ARG A 207 0.60 -6.60 -2.11
CA ARG A 207 -0.42 -6.25 -1.13
C ARG A 207 -0.81 -7.46 -0.27
N GLY A 208 -0.81 -7.28 1.04
CA GLY A 208 -1.56 -8.13 1.98
C GLY A 208 -2.87 -7.44 2.37
N GLY A 209 -3.22 -7.41 3.65
CA GLY A 209 -4.47 -6.79 4.15
C GLY A 209 -4.63 -5.27 3.99
N GLY A 210 -3.75 -4.57 3.28
CA GLY A 210 -3.95 -3.14 2.95
C GLY A 210 -3.98 -2.17 4.14
N THR A 211 -3.43 -2.53 5.29
CA THR A 211 -3.52 -1.73 6.53
C THR A 211 -2.42 -0.68 6.69
N GLY A 212 -1.70 -0.34 5.62
CA GLY A 212 -0.59 0.62 5.66
C GLY A 212 -1.07 2.06 5.85
N TYR A 213 -0.26 2.89 6.53
CA TYR A 213 -0.52 4.31 6.76
C TYR A 213 0.45 5.23 5.99
N THR A 214 1.09 4.72 4.94
CA THR A 214 2.07 5.48 4.12
C THR A 214 1.71 5.54 2.63
N GLY A 215 0.61 4.91 2.20
CA GLY A 215 0.24 4.84 0.79
C GLY A 215 0.99 3.76 0.00
N GLY A 216 1.82 2.94 0.67
CA GLY A 216 2.70 1.96 0.00
C GLY A 216 1.97 0.85 -0.75
N ALA A 217 0.70 0.58 -0.41
CA ALA A 217 -0.13 -0.43 -1.10
C ALA A 217 -1.14 0.19 -2.09
N VAL A 218 -1.03 1.49 -2.37
CA VAL A 218 -1.93 2.23 -3.26
C VAL A 218 -1.32 2.30 -4.65
N PRO A 219 -2.04 1.92 -5.71
CA PRO A 219 -1.55 2.10 -7.08
C PRO A 219 -1.19 3.56 -7.39
N LEU A 220 -0.07 3.76 -8.08
CA LEU A 220 0.31 5.10 -8.56
C LEU A 220 -0.33 5.43 -9.92
N THR A 221 -0.49 4.41 -10.76
CA THR A 221 -0.97 4.52 -12.14
C THR A 221 -2.06 3.48 -12.45
N PRO A 222 -2.94 3.74 -13.44
CA PRO A 222 -3.93 2.76 -13.89
C PRO A 222 -3.32 1.50 -14.50
N LEU A 223 -2.11 1.58 -15.05
CA LEU A 223 -1.36 0.46 -15.63
C LEU A 223 -0.54 -0.25 -14.55
N SER A 224 -1.25 -0.79 -13.56
CA SER A 224 -0.65 -1.51 -12.43
C SER A 224 -1.36 -2.83 -12.17
N ALA A 225 -0.59 -3.82 -11.72
CA ALA A 225 -1.09 -5.09 -11.22
C ALA A 225 -0.90 -5.14 -9.70
N VAL A 226 -2.00 -5.27 -8.96
CA VAL A 226 -1.91 -5.58 -7.52
C VAL A 226 -1.79 -7.09 -7.38
N ILE A 227 -0.74 -7.58 -6.73
CA ILE A 227 -0.62 -8.99 -6.34
C ILE A 227 -1.02 -9.10 -4.88
N ASN A 228 -2.23 -9.59 -4.63
CA ASN A 228 -2.76 -9.82 -3.28
C ASN A 228 -2.29 -11.19 -2.77
N THR A 229 -1.51 -11.18 -1.70
CA THR A 229 -0.92 -12.37 -1.10
C THR A 229 -1.78 -13.01 0.00
N GLU A 230 -2.97 -12.48 0.30
CA GLU A 230 -3.84 -12.95 1.39
C GLU A 230 -4.19 -14.43 1.31
N LYS A 231 -4.17 -15.06 0.13
CA LYS A 231 -4.36 -16.51 -0.03
C LYS A 231 -3.15 -17.36 0.40
N LEU A 232 -1.97 -16.76 0.57
CA LEU A 232 -0.80 -17.41 1.16
C LEU A 232 -0.91 -17.43 2.69
N ASP A 233 -2.01 -17.97 3.21
CA ASP A 233 -2.49 -17.81 4.59
C ASP A 233 -2.16 -18.98 5.53
N GLN A 234 -1.27 -19.86 5.08
CA GLN A 234 -0.87 -21.05 5.82
C GLN A 234 0.37 -20.79 6.67
N HIS A 235 0.41 -21.38 7.86
CA HIS A 235 1.58 -21.43 8.71
C HIS A 235 1.88 -22.87 9.13
N THR A 236 3.14 -23.17 9.43
CA THR A 236 3.58 -24.52 9.84
C THR A 236 3.24 -24.87 11.29
N GLY A 237 2.75 -23.89 12.06
CA GLY A 237 2.62 -23.99 13.51
C GLY A 237 3.98 -23.82 14.21
N VAL A 238 4.01 -23.96 15.53
CA VAL A 238 5.25 -23.82 16.29
C VAL A 238 6.15 -25.03 16.11
N GLN A 239 7.41 -24.79 15.72
CA GLN A 239 8.44 -25.81 15.55
C GLN A 239 9.74 -25.43 16.26
N MET A 240 10.40 -26.42 16.88
CA MET A 240 11.76 -26.25 17.36
C MET A 240 12.74 -26.46 16.20
N ARG A 241 13.55 -25.44 15.88
CA ARG A 241 14.54 -25.49 14.80
C ARG A 241 15.93 -25.16 15.32
N THR A 242 16.94 -25.81 14.76
CA THR A 242 18.34 -25.40 14.93
C THR A 242 18.63 -24.29 13.93
N LEU A 243 18.91 -23.08 14.41
CA LEU A 243 19.26 -21.96 13.55
C LEU A 243 20.78 -21.91 13.32
N PRO A 244 21.25 -21.46 12.15
CA PRO A 244 22.69 -21.34 11.87
C PRO A 244 23.40 -20.48 12.93
N GLY A 245 24.46 -21.04 13.54
CA GLY A 245 25.24 -20.34 14.56
C GLY A 245 24.60 -20.25 15.95
N VAL A 246 23.38 -20.77 16.15
CA VAL A 246 22.71 -20.76 17.44
C VAL A 246 22.84 -22.11 18.13
N ALA A 247 23.48 -22.14 19.30
CA ALA A 247 23.84 -23.39 20.00
C ALA A 247 22.64 -24.21 20.50
N ARG A 248 21.47 -23.59 20.69
CA ARG A 248 20.25 -24.24 21.19
C ARG A 248 19.16 -24.23 20.12
N GLN A 249 18.24 -25.20 20.21
CA GLN A 249 17.02 -25.14 19.41
C GLN A 249 16.17 -23.93 19.83
N VAL A 250 15.56 -23.30 18.84
CA VAL A 250 14.74 -22.10 18.97
C VAL A 250 13.33 -22.44 18.52
N ALA A 251 12.32 -21.98 19.28
CA ALA A 251 10.95 -22.09 18.83
C ALA A 251 10.71 -21.09 17.71
N THR A 252 10.12 -21.55 16.61
CA THR A 252 9.91 -20.77 15.39
C THR A 252 8.53 -21.03 14.82
N ILE A 253 8.05 -20.12 13.99
CA ILE A 253 6.87 -20.31 13.16
C ILE A 253 7.18 -19.82 11.75
N GLU A 254 6.88 -20.64 10.76
CA GLU A 254 7.00 -20.28 9.34
C GLU A 254 5.60 -19.97 8.80
N CYS A 255 5.47 -18.82 8.16
CA CYS A 255 4.21 -18.26 7.68
C CYS A 255 4.33 -17.86 6.22
N GLY A 256 3.29 -18.15 5.43
CA GLY A 256 3.08 -17.47 4.15
C GLY A 256 2.81 -15.97 4.35
N ALA A 257 3.08 -15.17 3.31
CA ALA A 257 2.95 -13.71 3.36
C ALA A 257 1.52 -13.23 3.66
N GLY A 258 0.51 -14.04 3.35
CA GLY A 258 -0.91 -13.75 3.58
C GLY A 258 -1.42 -14.07 4.97
N VAL A 259 -0.64 -14.77 5.81
CA VAL A 259 -1.03 -15.09 7.18
C VAL A 259 -1.34 -13.81 7.93
N VAL A 260 -2.58 -13.66 8.40
CA VAL A 260 -2.98 -12.57 9.31
C VAL A 260 -2.18 -12.69 10.59
N THR A 261 -1.59 -11.58 11.04
CA THR A 261 -0.65 -11.57 12.17
C THR A 261 -1.26 -12.17 13.45
N ARG A 262 -2.55 -11.88 13.71
CA ARG A 262 -3.30 -12.48 14.81
C ARG A 262 -3.21 -14.01 14.85
N ARG A 263 -3.32 -14.68 13.69
CA ARG A 263 -3.26 -16.16 13.61
C ARG A 263 -1.89 -16.69 14.02
N ALA A 264 -0.82 -16.00 13.63
CA ALA A 264 0.55 -16.35 14.07
C ALA A 264 0.73 -16.11 15.58
N MET A 265 0.15 -15.03 16.12
CA MET A 265 0.17 -14.74 17.56
C MET A 265 -0.60 -15.78 18.37
N GLU A 266 -1.78 -16.19 17.92
CA GLU A 266 -2.60 -17.23 18.55
C GLU A 266 -1.87 -18.58 18.57
N ALA A 267 -1.31 -19.00 17.43
CA ALA A 267 -0.53 -20.23 17.36
C ALA A 267 0.69 -20.24 18.31
N ALA A 268 1.35 -19.10 18.49
CA ALA A 268 2.42 -18.96 19.48
C ALA A 268 1.88 -19.03 20.91
N SER A 269 0.78 -18.33 21.20
CA SER A 269 0.15 -18.28 22.52
C SER A 269 -0.34 -19.65 22.98
N ASP A 270 -0.96 -20.42 22.09
CA ASP A 270 -1.41 -21.79 22.33
C ASP A 270 -0.25 -22.74 22.69
N ALA A 271 0.95 -22.44 22.20
CA ALA A 271 2.18 -23.16 22.56
C ALA A 271 2.88 -22.62 23.83
N GLY A 272 2.27 -21.65 24.53
CA GLY A 272 2.87 -20.99 25.69
C GLY A 272 4.08 -20.12 25.34
N LEU A 273 4.10 -19.59 24.12
CA LEU A 273 5.12 -18.72 23.55
C LEU A 273 4.50 -17.39 23.10
N GLU A 274 5.32 -16.50 22.59
CA GLU A 274 4.93 -15.16 22.20
C GLU A 274 5.49 -14.79 20.83
N PHE A 275 4.62 -14.26 19.96
CA PHE A 275 5.00 -13.69 18.68
C PHE A 275 5.25 -12.19 18.86
N ALA A 276 6.50 -11.76 18.74
CA ALA A 276 6.92 -10.41 19.16
C ALA A 276 6.51 -9.29 18.21
N CYS A 277 6.26 -9.57 16.92
CA CYS A 277 5.81 -8.55 15.98
C CYS A 277 4.29 -8.37 16.12
N ASP A 278 3.88 -7.40 16.94
CA ASP A 278 2.49 -7.16 17.37
C ASP A 278 1.97 -5.76 16.98
N PRO A 279 1.88 -5.44 15.67
CA PRO A 279 1.34 -4.16 15.22
C PRO A 279 -0.11 -3.97 15.67
N THR A 280 -0.56 -2.72 15.85
CA THR A 280 -1.94 -2.40 16.25
C THR A 280 -2.99 -2.96 15.28
N SER A 281 -2.63 -3.14 14.01
CA SER A 281 -3.47 -3.73 12.98
C SER A 281 -3.39 -5.26 12.91
N ALA A 282 -2.91 -5.96 13.94
CA ALA A 282 -2.66 -7.40 13.93
C ALA A 282 -3.84 -8.27 13.47
N ASP A 283 -5.07 -7.80 13.68
CA ASP A 283 -6.30 -8.49 13.26
C ASP A 283 -6.58 -8.42 11.75
N ALA A 284 -5.81 -7.62 10.99
CA ALA A 284 -5.97 -7.46 9.55
C ALA A 284 -4.63 -7.43 8.77
N CYS A 285 -3.52 -7.01 9.37
CA CYS A 285 -2.24 -6.97 8.67
C CYS A 285 -1.65 -8.38 8.53
N CYS A 286 -0.96 -8.61 7.41
CA CYS A 286 -0.38 -9.91 7.08
C CYS A 286 1.14 -9.91 7.25
N ILE A 287 1.70 -11.10 7.43
CA ILE A 287 3.13 -11.32 7.66
C ILE A 287 4.02 -10.68 6.58
N GLY A 288 3.66 -10.80 5.30
CA GLY A 288 4.46 -10.20 4.21
C GLY A 288 4.56 -8.69 4.32
N GLY A 289 3.45 -8.03 4.70
CA GLY A 289 3.43 -6.60 4.98
C GLY A 289 4.30 -6.25 6.18
N ASN A 290 4.22 -7.03 7.27
CA ASN A 290 5.04 -6.80 8.46
C ASN A 290 6.54 -6.85 8.16
N VAL A 291 6.99 -7.80 7.33
CA VAL A 291 8.39 -7.87 6.88
C VAL A 291 8.73 -6.65 6.01
N ALA A 292 7.90 -6.37 4.99
CA ALA A 292 8.15 -5.31 4.02
C ALA A 292 8.24 -3.91 4.66
N VAL A 293 7.50 -3.65 5.74
CA VAL A 293 7.53 -2.36 6.46
C VAL A 293 8.40 -2.39 7.72
N ASN A 294 9.04 -3.52 8.01
CA ASN A 294 9.72 -3.80 9.27
C ASN A 294 8.85 -3.44 10.49
N ALA A 295 7.66 -4.05 10.60
CA ALA A 295 6.64 -3.69 11.56
C ALA A 295 7.15 -3.76 13.00
N GLY A 296 6.84 -2.72 13.76
CA GLY A 296 7.01 -2.71 15.21
C GLY A 296 5.71 -3.13 15.90
N GLY A 297 5.57 -2.72 17.14
CA GLY A 297 4.42 -3.01 17.99
C GLY A 297 4.80 -2.73 19.43
N LYS A 298 3.90 -3.04 20.37
CA LYS A 298 4.10 -2.75 21.79
C LYS A 298 5.30 -3.53 22.33
N LYS A 299 5.46 -4.79 21.89
CA LYS A 299 6.54 -5.68 22.30
C LYS A 299 7.89 -5.37 21.66
N ALA A 300 7.96 -4.40 20.75
CA ALA A 300 9.24 -3.97 20.19
C ALA A 300 10.21 -3.41 21.24
N VAL A 301 9.68 -2.94 22.38
CA VAL A 301 10.49 -2.55 23.55
C VAL A 301 11.26 -3.74 24.12
N LEU A 302 10.71 -4.96 24.09
CA LEU A 302 11.36 -6.18 24.57
C LEU A 302 12.28 -6.79 23.50
N TRP A 303 11.74 -7.00 22.30
CA TRP A 303 12.37 -7.87 21.29
C TRP A 303 12.59 -7.20 19.93
N GLY A 304 12.34 -5.90 19.82
CA GLY A 304 12.53 -5.16 18.58
C GLY A 304 11.42 -5.40 17.54
N THR A 305 11.70 -4.96 16.33
CA THR A 305 10.81 -4.97 15.17
C THR A 305 10.76 -6.34 14.48
N ALA A 306 10.03 -6.46 13.38
CA ALA A 306 9.97 -7.68 12.58
C ALA A 306 11.37 -8.24 12.26
N LEU A 307 12.30 -7.39 11.81
CA LEU A 307 13.68 -7.80 11.49
C LEU A 307 14.43 -8.46 12.65
N ASP A 308 14.25 -7.93 13.86
CA ASP A 308 14.88 -8.46 15.06
C ASP A 308 14.45 -9.91 15.35
N ASN A 309 13.29 -10.30 14.83
CA ASN A 309 12.64 -11.59 15.07
C ASN A 309 12.65 -12.54 13.86
N LEU A 310 13.18 -12.12 12.71
CA LEU A 310 13.26 -12.95 11.51
C LEU A 310 14.45 -13.93 11.59
N ALA A 311 14.14 -15.22 11.50
CA ALA A 311 15.13 -16.27 11.25
C ALA A 311 15.45 -16.39 9.76
N SER A 312 14.43 -16.27 8.89
CA SER A 312 14.58 -16.25 7.44
C SER A 312 13.36 -15.66 6.74
N TRP A 313 13.50 -15.27 5.47
CA TRP A 313 12.38 -14.92 4.61
C TRP A 313 12.70 -15.18 3.14
N ARG A 314 11.64 -15.28 2.34
CA ARG A 314 11.71 -15.44 0.90
C ARG A 314 10.99 -14.32 0.19
N MET A 315 11.52 -13.93 -0.96
CA MET A 315 10.94 -12.89 -1.79
C MET A 315 11.25 -13.09 -3.27
N VAL A 316 10.46 -12.43 -4.11
CA VAL A 316 10.65 -12.36 -5.56
C VAL A 316 11.04 -10.94 -5.95
N THR A 317 12.13 -10.79 -6.71
CA THR A 317 12.61 -9.48 -7.20
C THR A 317 11.86 -9.04 -8.46
N PRO A 318 11.99 -7.76 -8.89
CA PRO A 318 11.44 -7.28 -10.16
C PRO A 318 11.93 -8.05 -11.39
N ASP A 319 13.11 -8.68 -11.31
CA ASP A 319 13.66 -9.54 -12.37
C ASP A 319 13.04 -10.94 -12.39
N ALA A 320 12.05 -11.21 -11.53
CA ALA A 320 11.41 -12.50 -11.34
C ALA A 320 12.35 -13.61 -10.83
N ASN A 321 13.41 -13.23 -10.14
CA ASN A 321 14.29 -14.15 -9.43
C ASN A 321 13.86 -14.28 -7.97
N TRP A 322 14.14 -15.44 -7.38
CA TRP A 322 13.91 -15.70 -5.96
C TRP A 322 15.12 -15.28 -5.14
N LEU A 323 14.86 -14.67 -3.98
CA LEU A 323 15.82 -14.50 -2.91
C LEU A 323 15.35 -15.28 -1.68
N GLU A 324 16.28 -16.00 -1.07
CA GLU A 324 16.14 -16.58 0.26
C GLU A 324 17.18 -15.96 1.18
N ILE A 325 16.71 -15.30 2.23
CA ILE A 325 17.57 -14.63 3.20
C ILE A 325 17.48 -15.39 4.52
N GLU A 326 18.63 -15.81 5.04
CA GLU A 326 18.74 -16.50 6.33
C GLU A 326 19.60 -15.67 7.28
N ARG A 327 19.09 -15.43 8.49
CA ARG A 327 19.84 -14.74 9.55
C ARG A 327 20.80 -15.73 10.22
N LEU A 328 22.09 -15.44 10.13
CA LEU A 328 23.16 -16.21 10.76
C LEU A 328 23.44 -15.67 12.16
N ASP A 329 23.89 -16.55 13.06
CA ASP A 329 24.34 -16.17 14.40
C ASP A 329 23.29 -15.33 15.16
N HIS A 330 22.01 -15.70 15.00
CA HIS A 330 20.88 -14.91 15.49
C HIS A 330 20.95 -14.74 17.02
N ASN A 331 21.03 -13.49 17.50
CA ASN A 331 21.22 -13.18 18.94
C ASN A 331 19.99 -13.38 19.83
N LEU A 332 18.83 -13.64 19.21
CA LEU A 332 17.53 -13.89 19.88
C LEU A 332 17.04 -12.68 20.69
N GLY A 333 17.50 -11.51 20.32
CA GLY A 333 17.14 -10.22 20.91
C GLY A 333 17.22 -9.14 19.86
N LYS A 334 17.39 -7.89 20.29
CA LYS A 334 17.40 -6.76 19.39
C LYS A 334 18.67 -6.76 18.53
N ILE A 335 18.52 -6.56 17.23
CA ILE A 335 19.61 -6.65 16.26
C ILE A 335 20.65 -5.53 16.43
N HIS A 336 20.30 -4.43 17.10
CA HIS A 336 21.23 -3.32 17.33
C HIS A 336 22.12 -3.48 18.56
N ASP A 337 21.88 -4.52 19.38
CA ASP A 337 22.66 -4.79 20.59
C ASP A 337 23.93 -5.62 20.29
N ILE A 338 24.08 -6.13 19.06
CA ILE A 338 25.25 -6.89 18.63
C ILE A 338 26.19 -6.02 17.79
N GLU A 339 27.47 -6.38 17.77
CA GLU A 339 28.46 -5.69 16.95
C GLU A 339 28.15 -5.81 15.45
N MET A 340 27.84 -7.03 14.99
CA MET A 340 27.64 -7.34 13.58
C MET A 340 26.48 -8.33 13.40
N ALA A 341 25.53 -8.00 12.54
CA ALA A 341 24.50 -8.91 12.07
C ALA A 341 24.91 -9.50 10.71
N ARG A 342 24.63 -10.79 10.50
CA ARG A 342 25.05 -11.50 9.29
C ARG A 342 23.85 -12.17 8.63
N PHE A 343 23.75 -12.01 7.31
CA PHE A 343 22.66 -12.55 6.51
C PHE A 343 23.22 -13.30 5.32
N LYS A 344 22.86 -14.57 5.16
CA LYS A 344 23.14 -15.32 3.93
C LYS A 344 22.03 -15.05 2.93
N VAL A 345 22.38 -14.59 1.74
CA VAL A 345 21.45 -14.29 0.64
C VAL A 345 21.70 -15.27 -0.50
N SER A 346 20.75 -16.16 -0.72
CA SER A 346 20.79 -17.13 -1.84
C SER A 346 19.86 -16.64 -2.95
N ARG A 347 20.33 -16.68 -4.21
CA ARG A 347 19.57 -16.21 -5.38
C ARG A 347 19.25 -17.39 -6.29
N TYR A 348 17.98 -17.60 -6.60
CA TYR A 348 17.54 -18.66 -7.48
C TYR A 348 16.82 -18.10 -8.70
N ASP A 349 16.89 -18.83 -9.81
CA ASP A 349 16.08 -18.58 -11.00
C ASP A 349 14.59 -18.76 -10.65
N ILE A 350 13.72 -18.38 -11.58
CA ILE A 350 12.26 -18.38 -11.48
C ILE A 350 11.65 -19.71 -10.99
N ASP A 351 12.36 -20.83 -11.21
CA ASP A 351 11.96 -22.18 -10.81
C ASP A 351 12.20 -22.49 -9.31
N MET A 352 12.86 -21.58 -8.60
CA MET A 352 13.25 -21.67 -7.19
C MET A 352 14.17 -22.88 -6.87
N LYS A 353 14.79 -23.46 -7.87
CA LYS A 353 15.65 -24.64 -7.76
C LYS A 353 17.07 -24.35 -8.25
N THR A 354 17.17 -23.57 -9.32
CA THR A 354 18.44 -23.31 -9.99
C THR A 354 19.13 -22.13 -9.32
N LEU A 355 20.20 -22.40 -8.58
CA LEU A 355 21.00 -21.36 -7.93
C LEU A 355 21.75 -20.53 -8.99
N LEU A 356 21.58 -19.20 -8.97
CA LEU A 356 22.16 -18.29 -9.97
C LEU A 356 23.61 -17.90 -9.67
N SER A 357 24.00 -17.92 -8.39
CA SER A 357 25.34 -17.58 -7.93
C SER A 357 25.60 -18.21 -6.56
N GLU A 358 26.87 -18.30 -6.15
CA GLU A 358 27.15 -18.68 -4.76
C GLU A 358 26.46 -17.73 -3.78
N PRO A 359 25.94 -18.23 -2.64
CA PRO A 359 25.28 -17.38 -1.66
C PRO A 359 26.21 -16.31 -1.10
N GLU A 360 25.72 -15.09 -1.02
CA GLU A 360 26.44 -13.94 -0.47
C GLU A 360 26.21 -13.85 1.04
N ILE A 361 27.20 -13.40 1.81
CA ILE A 361 27.02 -13.03 3.21
C ILE A 361 27.09 -11.51 3.32
N ILE A 362 25.99 -10.90 3.73
CA ILE A 362 25.93 -9.46 4.05
C ILE A 362 26.19 -9.31 5.55
N GLU A 363 27.19 -8.49 5.89
CA GLU A 363 27.53 -8.14 7.27
C GLU A 363 27.19 -6.68 7.52
N ILE A 364 26.35 -6.42 8.51
CA ILE A 364 25.83 -5.08 8.82
C ILE A 364 26.09 -4.79 10.30
N PRO A 365 26.78 -3.68 10.65
CA PRO A 365 26.97 -3.31 12.04
C PRO A 365 25.61 -3.16 12.75
N GLY A 366 25.41 -3.86 13.87
CA GLY A 366 24.13 -3.81 14.59
C GLY A 366 23.65 -2.38 14.88
N PRO A 367 24.51 -1.47 15.38
CA PRO A 367 24.13 -0.09 15.64
C PRO A 367 23.70 0.72 14.40
N SER A 368 23.92 0.25 13.18
CA SER A 368 23.52 0.97 11.97
C SER A 368 22.05 0.73 11.57
N PHE A 369 21.37 -0.28 12.12
CA PHE A 369 19.97 -0.58 11.76
C PHE A 369 18.97 0.50 12.20
N ARG A 370 19.36 1.35 13.14
CA ARG A 370 18.54 2.47 13.61
C ARG A 370 19.42 3.53 14.27
N LYS A 371 19.06 4.81 14.14
CA LYS A 371 19.70 5.88 14.93
C LYS A 371 19.63 5.58 16.42
N VAL A 372 20.70 5.92 17.14
CA VAL A 372 20.80 5.77 18.59
C VAL A 372 19.60 6.45 19.27
N GLY A 373 18.95 5.72 20.18
CA GLY A 373 17.76 6.18 20.90
C GLY A 373 16.42 5.92 20.20
N LEU A 374 16.41 5.46 18.94
CA LEU A 374 15.18 5.06 18.26
C LEU A 374 14.87 3.58 18.47
N GLY A 375 13.61 3.28 18.83
CA GLY A 375 13.09 1.91 18.83
C GLY A 375 12.94 1.33 17.41
N LYS A 376 12.63 2.18 16.43
CA LYS A 376 12.59 1.88 14.99
C LYS A 376 12.99 3.13 14.23
N ASP A 377 13.84 2.98 13.21
CA ASP A 377 14.19 4.08 12.30
C ASP A 377 13.52 3.84 10.95
N VAL A 378 12.50 4.64 10.61
CA VAL A 378 11.79 4.54 9.32
C VAL A 378 12.49 5.31 8.19
N THR A 379 13.51 6.10 8.50
CA THR A 379 14.16 7.02 7.54
C THR A 379 15.18 6.31 6.66
N ASP A 380 15.80 5.23 7.16
CA ASP A 380 16.72 4.42 6.37
C ASP A 380 15.98 3.33 5.58
N LYS A 381 15.55 3.66 4.37
CA LYS A 381 14.97 2.69 3.44
C LYS A 381 16.02 1.80 2.77
N PHE A 382 17.30 2.14 2.84
CA PHE A 382 18.35 1.32 2.22
C PHE A 382 18.75 0.16 3.12
N LEU A 383 18.78 0.36 4.43
CA LEU A 383 19.07 -0.65 5.45
C LEU A 383 20.33 -1.47 5.13
N SER A 384 21.39 -0.75 4.74
CA SER A 384 22.67 -1.32 4.29
C SER A 384 22.56 -2.36 3.18
N GLY A 385 21.53 -2.26 2.33
CA GLY A 385 21.31 -3.16 1.19
C GLY A 385 20.58 -4.46 1.53
N LEU A 386 20.08 -4.62 2.76
CA LEU A 386 19.31 -5.81 3.14
C LEU A 386 18.01 -5.91 2.32
N PRO A 387 17.77 -7.00 1.56
CA PRO A 387 16.60 -7.12 0.70
C PRO A 387 15.27 -7.26 1.44
N GLY A 388 14.22 -6.63 0.90
CA GLY A 388 12.82 -6.80 1.28
C GLY A 388 12.38 -6.07 2.56
N VAL A 389 13.25 -6.01 3.58
CA VAL A 389 12.90 -5.43 4.88
C VAL A 389 12.94 -3.90 4.83
N GLN A 390 11.85 -3.26 5.26
CA GLN A 390 11.67 -1.80 5.27
C GLN A 390 11.59 -1.14 3.88
N LYS A 391 11.44 -1.95 2.83
CA LYS A 391 11.42 -1.52 1.42
C LYS A 391 10.03 -1.22 0.89
N GLU A 392 8.99 -1.61 1.63
CA GLU A 392 7.59 -1.38 1.27
C GLU A 392 7.24 -1.92 -0.13
N GLY A 393 7.92 -3.01 -0.55
CA GLY A 393 7.69 -3.64 -1.85
C GLY A 393 8.54 -3.10 -3.01
N CYS A 394 9.38 -2.08 -2.80
CA CYS A 394 10.14 -1.42 -3.87
C CYS A 394 11.26 -2.28 -4.48
N ASP A 395 11.76 -3.30 -3.78
CA ASP A 395 12.81 -4.20 -4.26
C ASP A 395 12.34 -5.66 -4.42
N GLY A 396 11.05 -5.91 -4.22
CA GLY A 396 10.44 -7.22 -4.42
C GLY A 396 9.25 -7.50 -3.52
N LEU A 397 8.71 -8.71 -3.66
CA LEU A 397 7.51 -9.19 -2.98
C LEU A 397 7.88 -10.29 -1.98
N ILE A 398 7.62 -10.07 -0.69
CA ILE A 398 7.78 -11.11 0.35
C ILE A 398 6.72 -12.20 0.15
N THR A 399 7.14 -13.47 0.09
CA THR A 399 6.23 -14.62 -0.12
C THR A 399 6.02 -15.46 1.13
N SER A 400 7.05 -15.57 1.97
CA SER A 400 7.03 -16.31 3.23
C SER A 400 8.13 -15.84 4.18
N ALA A 401 7.96 -16.09 5.47
CA ALA A 401 8.93 -15.73 6.50
C ALA A 401 8.86 -16.67 7.70
N THR A 402 10.03 -16.93 8.30
CA THR A 402 10.17 -17.67 9.55
C THR A 402 10.55 -16.72 10.67
N PHE A 403 9.75 -16.68 11.72
CA PHE A 403 10.00 -15.88 12.91
C PHE A 403 10.45 -16.75 14.08
N ILE A 404 11.35 -16.23 14.90
CA ILE A 404 11.59 -16.78 16.23
C ILE A 404 10.46 -16.39 17.18
N LEU A 405 10.23 -17.22 18.19
CA LEU A 405 9.22 -17.01 19.22
C LEU A 405 9.88 -16.87 20.60
N HIS A 406 9.23 -16.08 21.45
CA HIS A 406 9.72 -15.74 22.78
C HIS A 406 8.88 -16.37 23.88
N ARG A 407 9.32 -16.23 25.13
CA ARG A 407 8.47 -16.45 26.30
C ARG A 407 8.27 -15.14 27.01
N MET A 408 7.01 -14.80 27.29
CA MET A 408 6.69 -13.71 28.18
C MET A 408 7.16 -14.01 29.62
N PRO A 409 7.51 -12.98 30.40
CA PRO A 409 7.71 -13.13 31.84
C PRO A 409 6.49 -13.78 32.50
N LYS A 410 6.74 -14.61 33.52
CA LYS A 410 5.69 -15.35 34.25
C LYS A 410 4.61 -14.44 34.84
N TYR A 411 4.98 -13.22 35.22
CA TYR A 411 4.07 -12.23 35.78
C TYR A 411 4.16 -10.95 34.97
N VAL A 412 3.01 -10.48 34.49
CA VAL A 412 2.87 -9.20 33.81
C VAL A 412 1.99 -8.29 34.67
N ARG A 413 2.34 -7.01 34.76
CA ARG A 413 1.59 -5.96 35.46
C ARG A 413 1.55 -4.73 34.58
N THR A 414 0.38 -4.12 34.48
CA THR A 414 0.18 -2.83 33.81
C THR A 414 -0.12 -1.78 34.87
N ILE A 415 0.62 -0.67 34.83
CA ILE A 415 0.42 0.47 35.71
C ILE A 415 0.02 1.65 34.83
N ALA A 416 -1.13 2.26 35.13
CA ALA A 416 -1.55 3.51 34.51
C ALA A 416 -1.10 4.66 35.42
N LEU A 417 -0.36 5.60 34.84
CA LEU A 417 0.09 6.82 35.52
C LEU A 417 -0.58 8.01 34.84
N GLU A 418 -1.41 8.74 35.59
CA GLU A 418 -2.08 9.93 35.11
C GLU A 418 -1.31 11.17 35.55
N PHE A 419 -0.97 12.01 34.57
CA PHE A 419 -0.29 13.29 34.80
C PHE A 419 -1.23 14.43 34.41
N PHE A 420 -1.42 15.39 35.31
CA PHE A 420 -2.24 16.57 35.04
C PHE A 420 -1.37 17.72 34.50
N GLY A 421 -1.83 18.40 33.45
CA GLY A 421 -1.16 19.54 32.84
C GLY A 421 -0.51 19.20 31.50
N ASN A 422 0.61 19.87 31.18
CA ASN A 422 1.30 19.67 29.91
C ASN A 422 2.12 18.37 29.92
N VAL A 423 2.20 17.67 28.77
CA VAL A 423 3.03 16.47 28.60
C VAL A 423 4.48 16.67 29.03
N SER A 424 5.02 17.89 28.89
CA SER A 424 6.36 18.24 29.36
C SER A 424 6.59 17.97 30.85
N HIS A 425 5.54 17.97 31.68
CA HIS A 425 5.63 17.63 33.10
C HIS A 425 5.72 16.11 33.34
N ALA A 426 5.19 15.29 32.43
CA ALA A 426 5.25 13.84 32.52
C ALA A 426 6.58 13.26 31.99
N VAL A 427 7.22 13.94 31.03
CA VAL A 427 8.46 13.48 30.38
C VAL A 427 9.58 13.14 31.37
N PRO A 428 9.92 13.99 32.38
CA PRO A 428 10.95 13.64 33.35
C PRO A 428 10.65 12.34 34.10
N ALA A 429 9.40 12.15 34.56
CA ALA A 429 9.00 10.92 35.25
C ALA A 429 9.08 9.69 34.33
N ILE A 430 8.68 9.83 33.05
CA ILE A 430 8.80 8.77 32.03
C ILE A 430 10.28 8.35 31.86
N VAL A 431 11.18 9.33 31.75
CA VAL A 431 12.63 9.09 31.60
C VAL A 431 13.20 8.45 32.86
N GLU A 432 12.89 8.98 34.04
CA GLU A 432 13.36 8.45 35.33
C GLU A 432 12.89 7.00 35.55
N ILE A 433 11.63 6.69 35.25
CA ILE A 433 11.08 5.32 35.35
C ILE A 433 11.84 4.39 34.40
N LYS A 434 12.07 4.82 33.16
CA LYS A 434 12.80 4.03 32.17
C LYS A 434 14.24 3.78 32.61
N ASP A 435 14.96 4.82 33.01
CA ASP A 435 16.36 4.71 33.43
C ASP A 435 16.51 3.86 34.70
N TYR A 436 15.58 4.00 35.65
CA TYR A 436 15.52 3.16 36.84
C TYR A 436 15.33 1.68 36.49
N LEU A 437 14.38 1.37 35.60
CA LEU A 437 14.11 0.00 35.16
C LEU A 437 15.28 -0.59 34.36
N ASP A 438 15.89 0.19 33.46
CA ASP A 438 17.07 -0.23 32.69
C ASP A 438 18.29 -0.49 33.59
N ALA A 439 18.50 0.35 34.61
CA ALA A 439 19.56 0.16 35.59
C ALA A 439 19.34 -1.08 36.46
N THR A 440 18.08 -1.30 36.88
CA THR A 440 17.71 -2.47 37.71
C THR A 440 17.82 -3.76 36.91
N ALA A 441 17.38 -3.78 35.66
CA ALA A 441 17.45 -4.94 34.78
C ALA A 441 18.89 -5.45 34.54
N LYS A 442 19.90 -4.57 34.63
CA LYS A 442 21.33 -4.93 34.56
C LYS A 442 21.86 -5.61 35.83
N GLN A 443 21.22 -5.38 36.97
CA GLN A 443 21.65 -5.89 38.29
C GLN A 443 20.91 -7.17 38.67
N GLU A 444 19.59 -7.18 38.52
CA GLU A 444 18.72 -8.35 38.71
C GLU A 444 17.61 -8.33 37.65
N PRO A 445 17.52 -9.32 36.74
CA PRO A 445 16.54 -9.34 35.66
C PRO A 445 15.12 -9.71 36.16
N ALA A 446 14.74 -9.29 37.37
CA ALA A 446 13.44 -9.58 37.96
C ALA A 446 12.31 -8.76 37.34
N VAL A 447 12.60 -7.53 36.88
CA VAL A 447 11.61 -6.61 36.30
C VAL A 447 12.14 -6.04 34.99
N ILE A 448 11.35 -6.16 33.92
CA ILE A 448 11.66 -5.68 32.57
C ILE A 448 10.47 -4.89 32.05
N MET A 449 10.75 -3.73 31.43
CA MET A 449 9.71 -2.90 30.81
C MET A 449 9.22 -3.57 29.53
N ALA A 450 7.95 -4.01 29.53
CA ALA A 450 7.33 -4.67 28.38
C ALA A 450 6.80 -3.68 27.33
N GLY A 451 6.46 -2.47 27.76
CA GLY A 451 5.93 -1.39 26.93
C GLY A 451 5.75 -0.12 27.75
N LEU A 452 5.75 1.02 27.08
CA LEU A 452 5.49 2.33 27.67
C LEU A 452 4.76 3.17 26.63
N GLU A 453 3.47 3.38 26.85
CA GLU A 453 2.61 4.13 25.95
C GLU A 453 2.19 5.44 26.61
N HIS A 454 2.23 6.50 25.81
CA HIS A 454 1.70 7.81 26.18
C HIS A 454 0.41 8.04 25.41
N MET A 455 -0.66 8.38 26.14
CA MET A 455 -1.95 8.75 25.58
C MET A 455 -2.24 10.20 25.97
N ASP A 456 -2.44 11.06 24.99
CA ASP A 456 -2.89 12.44 25.18
C ASP A 456 -4.15 12.71 24.34
N GLU A 457 -4.64 13.95 24.38
CA GLU A 457 -5.80 14.42 23.60
C GLU A 457 -5.67 14.23 22.07
N ARG A 458 -4.49 13.86 21.56
CA ARG A 458 -4.25 13.60 20.13
C ARG A 458 -4.40 12.12 19.76
N TYR A 459 -4.42 11.22 20.74
CA TYR A 459 -4.93 9.85 20.60
C TYR A 459 -6.44 9.86 20.59
#